data_AF-A0AAN0LVH2-F1
#
_entry.id   AF-A0AAN0LVH2-F1
#
_cell.length_a   1.000
_cell.length_b   1.000
_cell.length_c   1.000
_cell.angle_alpha   90.00
_cell.angle_beta   90.00
_cell.angle_gamma   90.00
#
_symmetry.space_group_name_H-M   'P 1'
#
loop_
_entity.id
_entity.type
_entity.pdbx_description
1 polymer ?
#
loop_
_entity_poly.entity_id
_entity_poly.type
_entity_poly.pdbx_seq_one_letter_code
_entity_poly.pdbx_strand_id
1 'polypeptide(L)'
;MIEATPQDQDARVEVSKPVNDGATKRFIIKVTDAYNISKVYNVAVDKALSTNASLKLLQINGIDIVGFDKDNLAYSYKINSDTKKCYCDTVR
;
A
#
# COMPACT_ATOMS: atom_id res chain seq x y z
N MET A 1 9.18 -3.71 13.65
CA MET A 1 9.45 -4.10 15.06
C MET A 1 9.70 -2.81 15.83
N ILE A 2 9.18 -2.65 17.05
CA ILE A 2 9.49 -1.47 17.89
C ILE A 2 10.69 -1.81 18.76
N GLU A 3 11.68 -0.93 18.76
CA GLU A 3 12.86 -0.99 19.62
C GLU A 3 12.83 0.19 20.59
N ALA A 4 13.07 -0.08 21.86
CA ALA A 4 13.11 0.93 22.91
C ALA A 4 14.25 0.59 23.89
N THR A 5 15.10 1.58 24.17
CA THR A 5 16.26 1.43 25.06
C THR A 5 16.03 2.30 26.29
N PRO A 6 16.04 1.75 27.51
CA PRO A 6 15.93 2.57 28.71
C PRO A 6 17.24 3.34 28.95
N GLN A 7 17.12 4.51 29.59
CA GLN A 7 18.31 5.28 29.99
C GLN A 7 19.04 4.63 31.19
N ASP A 8 18.27 4.08 32.12
CA ASP A 8 18.78 3.31 33.26
C ASP A 8 19.05 1.86 32.81
N GLN A 9 20.27 1.37 33.07
CA GLN A 9 20.72 0.04 32.67
C GLN A 9 19.98 -1.09 33.41
N ASP A 10 19.46 -0.81 34.60
CA ASP A 10 18.75 -1.80 35.43
C ASP A 10 17.23 -1.78 35.18
N ALA A 11 16.76 -0.84 34.37
CA ALA A 11 15.34 -0.73 34.02
C ALA A 11 14.92 -1.80 32.99
N ARG A 12 13.66 -2.23 33.12
CA ARG A 12 13.03 -3.21 32.24
C ARG A 12 12.03 -2.53 31.32
N VAL A 13 12.01 -2.98 30.07
CA VAL A 13 11.08 -2.47 29.04
C VAL A 13 10.09 -3.55 28.65
N GLU A 14 8.82 -3.20 28.70
CA GLU A 14 7.71 -4.03 28.22
C GLU A 14 6.99 -3.29 27.10
N VAL A 15 6.91 -3.91 25.92
CA VAL A 15 6.20 -3.36 24.75
C VAL A 15 4.94 -4.18 24.52
N SER A 16 3.79 -3.50 24.43
CA SER A 16 2.52 -4.16 24.16
C SER A 16 2.48 -4.75 22.74
N LYS A 17 1.55 -5.69 22.53
CA LYS A 17 1.11 -6.01 21.16
C LYS A 17 0.51 -4.73 20.53
N PRO A 18 0.63 -4.56 19.20
CA PRO A 18 -0.03 -3.45 18.52
C PRO A 18 -1.54 -3.55 18.68
N VAL A 19 -2.17 -2.42 18.97
CA VAL A 19 -3.63 -2.26 18.91
C VAL A 19 -3.96 -1.46 17.66
N ASN A 20 -4.88 -1.96 16.84
CA ASN A 20 -5.39 -1.20 15.70
C ASN A 20 -6.34 -0.11 16.22
N ASP A 21 -6.07 1.13 15.84
CA ASP A 21 -6.92 2.29 16.16
C ASP A 21 -7.14 3.11 14.87
N GLY A 22 -8.12 2.66 14.07
CA GLY A 22 -8.41 3.23 12.76
C GLY A 22 -7.24 3.07 11.78
N ALA A 23 -6.77 4.19 11.21
CA ALA A 23 -5.60 4.24 10.32
C ALA A 23 -4.25 4.18 11.07
N THR A 24 -4.29 4.14 12.41
CA THR A 24 -3.09 4.15 13.25
C THR A 24 -2.90 2.81 13.94
N LYS A 25 -1.66 2.47 14.25
CA LYS A 25 -1.31 1.39 15.18
C LYS A 25 -0.75 2.00 16.45
N ARG A 26 -1.32 1.63 17.60
CA ARG A 26 -0.84 2.08 18.90
C ARG A 26 -0.05 1.00 19.60
N PHE A 27 0.98 1.44 20.33
CA PHE A 27 1.79 0.64 21.22
C PHE A 27 1.88 1.35 22.57
N ILE A 28 1.79 0.57 23.63
CA ILE A 28 2.08 1.02 24.99
C ILE A 28 3.46 0.47 25.34
N ILE A 29 4.38 1.36 25.69
CA ILE A 29 5.70 1.00 26.18
C ILE A 29 5.75 1.37 27.65
N LYS A 30 5.95 0.38 28.52
CA LYS A 30 6.16 0.58 29.94
C LYS A 30 7.64 0.39 30.24
N VAL A 31 8.24 1.38 30.88
CA VAL A 31 9.62 1.32 31.39
C VAL A 31 9.52 1.33 32.91
N THR A 32 10.10 0.32 33.56
CA THR A 32 10.07 0.15 35.02
C THR A 32 11.49 0.12 35.54
N ASP A 33 11.84 1.00 36.48
CA ASP A 33 13.17 1.01 37.10
C ASP A 33 13.35 -0.09 38.16
N ALA A 34 14.54 -0.19 38.74
CA ALA A 34 14.85 -1.17 39.78
C ALA A 34 14.04 -1.01 41.08
N TYR A 35 13.46 0.19 41.31
CA TYR A 35 12.61 0.50 42.46
C TYR A 35 11.11 0.33 42.17
N ASN A 36 10.76 -0.26 41.02
CA ASN A 36 9.39 -0.46 40.53
C ASN A 36 8.63 0.83 40.19
N ILE A 37 9.32 1.96 40.00
CA ILE A 37 8.72 3.20 39.50
C ILE A 37 8.61 3.08 37.98
N SER A 38 7.41 3.35 37.46
CA SER A 38 7.10 3.13 36.04
C SER A 38 6.80 4.43 35.29
N LYS A 39 7.25 4.50 34.03
CA LYS A 39 6.79 5.47 33.04
C LYS A 39 6.11 4.75 31.88
N VAL A 40 5.03 5.34 31.37
CA VAL A 40 4.24 4.78 30.27
C VAL A 40 4.27 5.74 29.09
N TYR A 41 4.64 5.20 27.92
CA TYR A 41 4.70 5.93 26.66
C TYR A 41 3.64 5.39 25.71
N ASN A 42 2.83 6.30 25.15
CA ASN A 42 1.84 5.99 24.13
C ASN A 42 2.41 6.35 22.77
N VAL A 43 2.77 5.32 21.98
CA VAL A 43 3.35 5.51 20.65
C VAL A 43 2.29 5.20 19.61
N ALA A 44 1.98 6.17 18.76
CA ALA A 44 1.10 6.02 17.61
C ALA A 44 1.95 5.99 16.34
N VAL A 45 1.72 4.99 15.50
CA VAL A 45 2.33 4.87 14.17
C VAL A 45 1.21 4.96 13.14
N ASP A 46 1.22 6.04 12.36
CA ASP A 46 0.30 6.20 11.25
C ASP A 46 0.68 5.25 10.13
N LYS A 47 -0.23 4.34 9.78
CA LYS A 47 -0.14 3.66 8.49
C LYS A 47 -0.83 4.57 7.50
N ALA A 48 -0.12 5.54 6.94
CA ALA A 48 -0.66 6.37 5.87
C ALA A 48 -1.15 5.44 4.74
N LEU A 49 -2.47 5.32 4.61
CA LEU A 49 -3.09 4.59 3.51
C LEU A 49 -3.05 5.50 2.29
N SER A 50 -2.59 4.97 1.14
CA SER A 50 -2.76 5.67 -0.12
C SER A 50 -4.24 5.78 -0.44
N THR A 51 -4.73 6.98 -0.68
CA THR A 51 -6.09 7.22 -1.19
C THR A 51 -6.16 7.16 -2.72
N ASN A 52 -5.01 7.00 -3.39
CA ASN A 52 -4.95 6.91 -4.85
C ASN A 52 -5.31 5.50 -5.31
N ALA A 53 -6.56 5.33 -5.75
CA ALA A 53 -7.08 4.11 -6.36
C ALA A 53 -7.09 4.16 -7.90
N SER A 54 -6.39 5.13 -8.51
CA SER A 54 -6.35 5.29 -9.96
C SER A 54 -5.52 4.19 -10.64
N LEU A 55 -6.00 3.76 -11.81
CA LEU A 55 -5.17 2.99 -12.74
C LEU A 55 -4.01 3.86 -13.23
N LYS A 56 -2.80 3.29 -13.28
CA LYS A 56 -1.65 3.94 -13.94
C LYS A 56 -1.62 3.67 -15.45
N LEU A 57 -2.17 2.53 -15.86
CA LEU A 57 -2.13 2.01 -17.22
C LEU A 57 -3.33 1.10 -17.45
N LEU A 58 -3.91 1.20 -18.65
CA LEU A 58 -4.96 0.30 -19.12
C LEU A 58 -4.57 -0.24 -20.49
N GLN A 59 -4.44 -1.57 -20.57
CA GLN A 59 -4.04 -2.29 -21.78
C GLN A 59 -5.06 -3.37 -22.12
N ILE A 60 -5.27 -3.60 -23.42
CA ILE A 60 -6.01 -4.74 -23.95
C ILE A 60 -5.08 -5.51 -24.87
N ASN A 61 -4.82 -6.79 -24.55
CA ASN A 61 -3.87 -7.64 -25.28
C ASN A 61 -2.44 -7.05 -25.41
N GLY A 62 -1.99 -6.32 -24.37
CA GLY A 62 -0.67 -5.67 -24.36
C GLY A 62 -0.58 -4.38 -25.19
N ILE A 63 -1.69 -3.90 -25.74
CA ILE A 63 -1.77 -2.62 -26.46
C ILE A 63 -2.38 -1.57 -25.53
N ASP A 64 -1.71 -0.42 -25.40
CA ASP A 64 -2.17 0.72 -24.63
C ASP A 64 -3.48 1.28 -25.20
N ILE A 65 -4.46 1.55 -24.33
CA ILE A 65 -5.65 2.29 -24.74
C ILE A 65 -5.27 3.75 -24.98
N VAL A 66 -5.37 4.20 -26.24
CA VAL A 66 -5.15 5.60 -26.61
C VAL A 66 -6.20 6.48 -25.92
N GLY A 67 -5.74 7.56 -25.29
CA GLY A 67 -6.62 8.48 -24.57
C GLY A 67 -7.02 7.99 -23.18
N PHE A 68 -6.26 7.08 -22.57
CA PHE A 68 -6.44 6.72 -21.17
C PHE A 68 -6.35 7.97 -20.26
N ASP A 69 -7.43 8.20 -19.54
CA ASP A 69 -7.61 9.15 -18.44
C ASP A 69 -8.00 8.37 -17.17
N LYS A 70 -7.26 8.59 -16.09
CA LYS A 70 -7.49 7.97 -14.79
C LYS A 70 -8.84 8.34 -14.15
N ASP A 71 -9.44 9.46 -14.57
CA ASP A 71 -10.70 9.96 -14.04
C ASP A 71 -11.91 9.47 -14.86
N ASN A 72 -11.67 8.87 -16.04
CA ASN A 72 -12.70 8.18 -16.79
C ASN A 72 -12.85 6.73 -16.30
N LEU A 73 -14.04 6.38 -15.80
CA LEU A 73 -14.34 5.06 -15.24
C LEU A 73 -14.97 4.08 -16.26
N ALA A 74 -15.22 4.53 -17.49
CA ALA A 74 -15.86 3.73 -18.52
C ALA A 74 -15.07 3.79 -19.83
N TYR A 75 -14.58 2.63 -20.27
CA TYR A 75 -13.93 2.45 -21.57
C TYR A 75 -14.71 1.45 -22.41
N SER A 76 -14.91 1.78 -23.68
CA SER A 76 -15.40 0.83 -24.68
C SER A 76 -14.32 0.64 -25.73
N TYR A 77 -13.90 -0.61 -25.94
CA TYR A 77 -12.92 -0.98 -26.94
C TYR A 77 -13.58 -1.92 -27.92
N LYS A 78 -13.69 -1.50 -29.19
CA LYS A 78 -14.13 -2.39 -30.27
C LYS A 78 -12.92 -3.17 -30.75
N ILE A 79 -12.96 -4.49 -30.55
CA ILE A 79 -12.03 -5.39 -31.24
C ILE A 79 -12.54 -5.49 -32.68
N ASN A 80 -11.88 -4.78 -33.59
CA ASN A 80 -12.11 -4.97 -35.01
C ASN A 80 -11.46 -6.32 -35.35
N SER A 81 -12.24 -7.35 -35.64
CA SER A 81 -11.70 -8.63 -36.13
C SER A 81 -11.25 -8.52 -37.60
N ASP A 82 -10.64 -7.40 -38.00
CA ASP A 82 -10.08 -7.23 -39.33
C ASP A 82 -8.70 -7.89 -39.40
N THR A 83 -8.67 -9.19 -39.11
CA THR A 83 -7.72 -10.08 -39.77
C THR A 83 -8.37 -10.65 -41.02
N LYS A 84 -8.95 -9.78 -41.87
CA LYS A 84 -9.04 -10.10 -43.29
C LYS A 84 -7.70 -9.74 -43.91
N LYS A 85 -6.71 -10.62 -43.71
CA LYS A 85 -5.51 -10.65 -44.56
C LYS A 85 -6.02 -11.07 -45.95
N CYS A 86 -6.40 -10.08 -46.76
CA CYS A 86 -6.76 -10.30 -48.14
C CYS A 86 -5.46 -10.67 -48.87
N TYR A 87 -5.26 -11.96 -49.14
CA TYR A 87 -4.31 -12.38 -50.16
C TYR A 87 -5.11 -12.39 -51.47
N CYS A 88 -4.94 -11.34 -52.27
CA CYS A 88 -5.35 -11.36 -53.67
C CYS A 88 -4.08 -11.44 -54.54
N ASP A 89 -4.07 -12.52 -55.32
CA ASP A 89 -3.23 -12.90 -56.45
C ASP A 89 -2.40 -11.85 -57.20
N THR A 90 -1.23 -12.30 -57.65
CA THR A 90 -0.55 -11.90 -58.90
C THR A 90 0.35 -13.09 -59.30
N VAL A 91 0.46 -13.62 -60.52
CA VAL A 91 -0.08 -13.39 -61.88
C VAL A 91 0.33 -14.64 -62.69
N ARG A 92 -0.56 -15.08 -63.62
CA ARG A 92 -0.35 -15.95 -64.80
C ARG A 92 0.28 -17.34 -64.66
#